data_AF-A0A0G0T3X5-F1
#
_entry.id   AF-A0A0G0T3X5-F1
#
_cell.length_a   1.000
_cell.length_b   1.000
_cell.length_c   1.000
_cell.angle_alpha   90.00
_cell.angle_beta   90.00
_cell.angle_gamma   90.00
#
_symmetry.space_group_name_H-M   'P 1'
#
loop_
_entity.id
_entity.type
_entity.pdbx_description
1 polymer ?
#
loop_
_entity_poly.entity_id
_entity_poly.type
_entity_poly.pdbx_seq_one_letter_code
_entity_poly.pdbx_strand_id
1 'polypeptide(L)'
;MSEKPTEIFDRILAEDGPEMAEDHLNTIKNNRELHPKLDDHWIDHQERKIFQRYHGEGRWKDAKRIVEGSIKESSKPGRMDRLKNLSGMNYEDI
;
A
#
# COMPACT_ATOMS: atom_id res chain seq x y z
N MET A 1 0.60 -27.51 0.64
CA MET A 1 -0.47 -26.53 0.94
C MET A 1 -0.19 -25.31 0.10
N SER A 2 -1.17 -24.76 -0.62
CA SER A 2 -0.97 -23.50 -1.35
C SER A 2 -0.97 -22.36 -0.33
N GLU A 3 0.03 -21.50 -0.34
CA GLU A 3 0.06 -20.29 0.51
C GLU A 3 -1.12 -19.38 0.19
N LYS A 4 -1.66 -18.71 1.21
CA LYS A 4 -2.75 -17.76 1.03
C LYS A 4 -2.21 -16.45 0.42
N PRO A 5 -3.01 -15.73 -0.37
CA PRO A 5 -2.57 -14.47 -1.01
C PRO A 5 -1.98 -13.45 -0.03
N THR A 6 -2.56 -13.32 1.16
CA THR A 6 -2.04 -12.43 2.20
C THR A 6 -0.68 -12.89 2.74
N GLU A 7 -0.46 -14.20 2.88
CA GLU A 7 0.81 -14.76 3.36
C GLU A 7 1.92 -14.53 2.32
N ILE A 8 1.60 -14.70 1.03
CA ILE A 8 2.52 -14.37 -0.08
C ILE A 8 2.89 -12.88 -0.04
N PHE A 9 1.88 -12.01 0.10
CA PHE A 9 2.10 -10.57 0.15
C PHE A 9 2.95 -10.16 1.37
N ASP A 10 2.67 -10.72 2.53
CA ASP A 10 3.42 -10.46 3.76
C ASP A 10 4.88 -10.89 3.65
N ARG A 11 5.16 -12.02 2.96
CA ARG A 11 6.53 -12.42 2.66
C ARG A 11 7.23 -11.42 1.75
N ILE A 12 6.61 -11.04 0.63
CA ILE A 12 7.20 -10.07 -0.31
C ILE A 12 7.55 -8.76 0.43
N LEU A 13 6.60 -8.24 1.22
CA LEU A 13 6.82 -7.00 1.97
C LEU A 13 7.96 -7.11 3.00
N ALA A 14 8.12 -8.28 3.63
CA ALA A 14 9.12 -8.51 4.67
C ALA A 14 10.52 -8.81 4.11
N GLU A 15 10.61 -9.59 3.02
CA GLU A 15 11.86 -10.09 2.47
C GLU A 15 12.37 -9.20 1.32
N ASP A 16 11.49 -8.79 0.42
CA ASP A 16 11.83 -8.06 -0.80
C ASP A 16 11.59 -6.53 -0.68
N GLY A 17 10.81 -6.12 0.32
CA GLY A 17 10.57 -4.72 0.66
C GLY A 17 9.30 -4.10 0.06
N PRO A 18 9.01 -2.83 0.42
CA PRO A 18 7.76 -2.18 0.05
C PRO A 18 7.62 -1.88 -1.44
N GLU A 19 8.71 -1.68 -2.19
CA GLU A 19 8.67 -1.51 -3.65
C GLU A 19 8.20 -2.78 -4.36
N MET A 20 8.78 -3.92 -4.01
CA MET A 20 8.41 -5.20 -4.62
C MET A 20 6.97 -5.59 -4.26
N ALA A 21 6.54 -5.27 -3.03
CA ALA A 21 5.16 -5.44 -2.62
C ALA A 21 4.19 -4.51 -3.39
N GLU A 22 4.59 -3.25 -3.62
CA GLU A 22 3.84 -2.30 -4.44
C GLU A 22 3.70 -2.78 -5.89
N ASP A 23 4.79 -3.20 -6.53
CA ASP A 23 4.78 -3.73 -7.90
C ASP A 23 3.90 -4.98 -8.03
N HIS A 24 3.97 -5.87 -7.05
CA HIS A 24 3.11 -7.04 -6.97
C HIS A 24 1.63 -6.65 -6.86
N LEU A 25 1.30 -5.68 -5.99
CA LEU A 25 -0.07 -5.20 -5.81
C LEU A 25 -0.60 -4.50 -7.07
N ASN A 26 0.24 -3.70 -7.72
CA ASN A 26 -0.09 -3.03 -8.98
C ASN A 26 -0.34 -4.05 -10.09
N THR A 27 0.42 -5.14 -10.15
CA THR A 27 0.15 -6.25 -11.07
C THR A 27 -1.24 -6.85 -10.83
N ILE A 28 -1.65 -7.07 -9.58
CA ILE A 28 -3.00 -7.56 -9.24
C ILE A 28 -4.07 -6.55 -9.63
N LYS A 29 -3.85 -5.25 -9.37
CA LYS A 29 -4.77 -4.15 -9.74
C LYS A 29 -4.95 -4.05 -11.27
N ASN A 30 -3.91 -4.32 -12.04
CA ASN A 30 -3.94 -4.25 -13.50
C ASN A 30 -4.51 -5.50 -14.18
N ASN A 31 -4.60 -6.63 -13.48
CA ASN A 31 -5.08 -7.91 -14.01
C ASN A 31 -6.19 -8.50 -13.11
N ARG A 32 -7.21 -7.69 -12.79
CA ARG A 32 -8.27 -8.03 -11.82
C ARG A 32 -9.03 -9.30 -12.16
N GLU A 33 -9.21 -9.56 -13.45
CA GLU A 33 -9.84 -10.75 -14.00
C GLU A 33 -9.10 -12.04 -13.68
N LEU A 34 -7.78 -11.99 -13.49
CA LEU A 34 -6.96 -13.13 -13.06
C LEU A 34 -7.04 -13.37 -11.54
N HIS A 35 -7.54 -12.38 -10.79
CA HIS A 35 -7.61 -12.39 -9.33
C HIS A 35 -9.02 -12.07 -8.80
N PRO A 36 -10.08 -12.77 -9.24
CA PRO A 36 -11.47 -12.41 -8.94
C PRO A 36 -11.84 -12.52 -7.45
N LYS A 37 -11.01 -13.19 -6.65
CA LYS A 37 -11.20 -13.36 -5.20
C LYS A 37 -10.51 -12.28 -4.35
N LEU A 38 -9.66 -11.45 -4.95
CA LEU A 38 -8.95 -10.38 -4.26
C LEU A 38 -9.71 -9.09 -4.48
N ASP A 39 -10.70 -8.81 -3.64
CA ASP A 39 -11.54 -7.63 -3.76
C ASP A 39 -10.84 -6.32 -3.34
N ASP A 40 -11.55 -5.20 -3.45
CA ASP A 40 -11.03 -3.88 -3.11
C ASP A 40 -10.70 -3.76 -1.61
N HIS A 41 -11.34 -4.56 -0.76
CA HIS A 41 -11.02 -4.59 0.66
C HIS A 41 -9.66 -5.25 0.90
N TRP A 42 -9.37 -6.36 0.21
CA TRP A 42 -8.06 -6.99 0.27
C TRP A 42 -6.97 -6.06 -0.26
N ILE A 43 -7.21 -5.39 -1.40
CA ILE A 43 -6.24 -4.45 -1.98
C ILE A 43 -5.97 -3.28 -1.04
N ASP A 44 -7.02 -2.62 -0.55
CA ASP A 44 -6.88 -1.48 0.38
C ASP A 44 -6.12 -1.86 1.67
N HIS A 45 -6.31 -3.10 2.14
CA HIS A 45 -5.55 -3.63 3.28
C HIS A 45 -4.06 -3.77 2.96
N GLN A 46 -3.70 -4.25 1.76
CA GLN A 46 -2.30 -4.32 1.36
C GLN A 46 -1.67 -2.95 1.10
N GLU A 47 -2.40 -2.01 0.49
CA GLU A 47 -1.98 -0.60 0.32
C GLU A 47 -1.66 0.01 1.69
N ARG A 48 -2.48 -0.25 2.70
CA ARG A 48 -2.21 0.18 4.08
C ARG A 48 -0.89 -0.37 4.62
N LYS A 49 -0.56 -1.64 4.37
CA LYS A 49 0.69 -2.24 4.83
C LYS A 49 1.91 -1.62 4.15
N ILE A 50 1.85 -1.42 2.83
CA ILE A 50 2.92 -0.73 2.07
C ILE A 50 3.10 0.69 2.60
N PHE A 51 2.00 1.44 2.76
CA PHE A 51 2.01 2.78 3.34
C PHE A 51 2.69 2.79 4.72
N GLN A 52 2.35 1.84 5.58
CA GLN A 52 2.94 1.69 6.91
C GLN A 52 4.44 1.44 6.86
N ARG A 53 4.89 0.62 5.90
CA ARG A 53 6.30 0.33 5.72
C ARG A 53 7.07 1.56 5.26
N TYR A 54 6.63 2.23 4.19
CA TYR A 54 7.31 3.42 3.68
C TYR A 54 7.41 4.53 4.72
N HIS A 55 6.31 4.85 5.41
CA HIS A 55 6.34 5.92 6.41
C HIS A 55 7.16 5.52 7.66
N GLY A 56 7.25 4.23 7.98
CA GLY A 56 8.11 3.72 9.05
C GLY A 56 9.61 3.86 8.72
N GLU A 57 9.95 3.85 7.43
CA GLU A 57 11.30 4.08 6.91
C GLU A 57 11.60 5.56 6.64
N GLY A 58 10.67 6.48 6.93
CA GLY A 58 10.81 7.91 6.64
C GLY A 58 10.72 8.26 5.15
N ARG A 59 10.24 7.34 4.31
CA ARG A 59 10.08 7.53 2.87
C ARG A 59 8.74 8.19 2.55
N TRP A 60 8.64 9.46 2.91
CA TRP A 60 7.37 10.20 2.86
C TRP A 60 6.79 10.32 1.45
N LYS A 61 7.63 10.53 0.44
CA LYS A 61 7.23 10.60 -0.97
C LYS A 61 6.60 9.31 -1.46
N ASP A 62 7.21 8.18 -1.12
CA ASP A 62 6.68 6.87 -1.48
C ASP A 62 5.38 6.58 -0.73
N ALA A 63 5.31 6.90 0.55
CA ALA A 63 4.07 6.80 1.32
C ALA A 63 2.95 7.66 0.71
N LYS A 64 3.24 8.92 0.31
CA LYS A 64 2.30 9.81 -0.38
C LYS A 64 1.76 9.20 -1.67
N ARG A 65 2.64 8.64 -2.50
CA ARG A 65 2.27 7.95 -3.75
C ARG A 65 1.26 6.82 -3.50
N ILE A 66 1.44 6.03 -2.43
CA ILE A 66 0.45 5.00 -2.05
C ILE A 66 -0.90 5.61 -1.67
N VAL A 67 -0.91 6.74 -0.95
CA VAL A 67 -2.16 7.42 -0.60
C VAL A 67 -2.89 7.93 -1.84
N GLU A 68 -2.18 8.57 -2.77
CA GLU A 68 -2.76 9.10 -4.00
C GLU A 68 -3.32 7.99 -4.90
N GLY A 69 -2.57 6.88 -5.01
CA GLY A 69 -2.94 5.71 -5.80
C GLY A 69 -3.89 4.71 -5.11
N SER A 70 -4.35 5.03 -3.90
CA SER A 70 -5.20 4.13 -3.10
C SER A 70 -6.52 3.81 -3.80
N ILE A 71 -6.90 2.54 -3.82
CA ILE A 71 -8.12 2.08 -4.51
C ILE A 71 -9.41 2.61 -3.86
N LYS A 72 -9.38 2.85 -2.55
CA LYS A 72 -10.52 3.42 -1.81
C LYS A 72 -10.29 4.90 -1.51
N GLU A 73 -11.10 5.75 -2.12
CA GLU A 73 -11.11 7.20 -1.84
C GLU A 73 -11.37 7.51 -0.37
N SER A 74 -12.24 6.73 0.30
CA SER A 74 -12.54 6.92 1.72
C SER A 74 -11.36 6.65 2.66
N SER A 75 -10.35 5.89 2.20
CA SER A 75 -9.14 5.62 2.98
C SER A 75 -8.13 6.76 2.88
N LYS A 76 -8.18 7.60 1.84
CA LYS A 76 -7.18 8.63 1.57
C LYS A 76 -7.08 9.68 2.68
N PRO A 77 -8.16 10.33 3.15
CA PRO A 77 -8.05 11.41 4.13
C PRO A 77 -7.31 10.97 5.41
N GLY A 78 -7.65 9.79 5.94
CA GLY A 78 -7.00 9.26 7.14
C GLY A 78 -5.51 8.93 6.94
N ARG A 79 -5.11 8.48 5.74
CA ARG A 79 -3.69 8.25 5.42
C ARG A 79 -2.95 9.57 5.19
N MET A 80 -3.57 10.55 4.52
CA MET A 80 -3.02 11.89 4.33
C MET A 80 -2.75 12.57 5.67
N ASP A 81 -3.73 12.58 6.58
CA ASP A 81 -3.59 13.18 7.91
C ASP A 81 -2.50 12.49 8.72
N ARG A 82 -2.44 11.15 8.67
CA ARG A 82 -1.35 10.40 9.31
C ARG A 82 0.00 10.79 8.73
N LEU A 83 0.12 10.93 7.41
CA LEU A 83 1.38 11.27 6.77
C LEU A 83 1.84 12.68 7.16
N LYS A 84 0.94 13.68 7.15
CA LYS A 84 1.22 15.05 7.63
C LYS A 84 1.72 15.05 9.08
N ASN A 85 1.03 14.31 9.95
CA ASN A 85 1.36 14.26 11.38
C ASN A 85 2.71 13.57 11.63
N LEU A 86 3.04 12.51 10.88
CA LEU A 86 4.28 11.77 11.06
C LEU A 86 5.49 12.46 10.43
N SER A 87 5.33 13.10 9.28
CA SER A 87 6.43 13.81 8.60
C SER A 87 6.69 15.20 9.19
N GLY A 88 5.68 15.82 9.83
CA GLY A 88 5.73 17.22 10.24
C GLY A 88 5.67 18.21 9.07
N MET A 89 5.35 17.74 7.86
CA MET A 89 5.26 18.52 6.63
C MET A 89 3.80 18.69 6.20
N ASN A 90 3.50 19.74 5.44
CA ASN A 90 2.21 19.77 4.73
C ASN A 90 2.20 18.67 3.67
N TYR A 91 1.03 18.09 3.41
CA TYR A 91 0.90 16.99 2.46
C TYR A 91 1.34 17.38 1.04
N GLU A 92 1.08 18.62 0.63
CA GLU A 92 1.50 19.15 -0.67
C GLU A 92 3.04 19.24 -0.80
N ASP A 93 3.74 19.45 0.32
CA ASP A 93 5.20 19.65 0.36
C ASP A 93 5.99 18.34 0.48
N ILE A 94 5.30 17.23 0.74
CA ILE A 94 5.87 15.88 0.72
C ILE A 94 6.15 15.47 -0.72
#